data_AF-A0A2X2WF67-F1
#
_entry.id   AF-A0A2X2WF67-F1
#
_cell.length_a   1.000
_cell.length_b   1.000
_cell.length_c   1.000
_cell.angle_alpha   90.00
_cell.angle_beta   90.00
_cell.angle_gamma   90.00
#
_symmetry.space_group_name_H-M   'P 1'
#
loop_
_entity.id
_entity.type
_entity.pdbx_description
1 polymer ?
#
loop_
_entity_poly.entity_id
_entity_poly.type
_entity_poly.pdbx_seq_one_letter_code
_entity_poly.pdbx_strand_id
1 'polypeptide(L)'
;MNISLLFFSELYSRFGKPETFDKLIVTALQKNGYLDRMVAVLAGQPGEKFTNDIAISMIACVSPEHALDKSQYRQLIHSLGCRIISQLTEENQEEFMRHVQQAEACYDELFEPMTLTERYCLQFIAQNSLYQLTRHNVGIAVSCLIENITPEEAERKPWTLAYEHKLNAVSDYFSQNIDTFVRDVFISSAEDAECIRYVLTRTSLSDGSKGNIVRKMTFSFADLSGISAKEEFTEDQLTISYHDLFYRYDRVVPGWGALIDYICEDCNMAILTAYVTKHVAALGQSPLEVYDGDRYDLLYMKIICNDDLDEWTYQNLVAPIEINMREIDEHLSARNFCTLIAMLKLPLDADVYEKIAAQYADLDEKISDAFVYWFSQYKSEFLEQPEFYLRKEKDARFFKAMFTKVMTYAPFTVQERADLVSLFIDYFIVSDIADLNFPNDVLLQVFNSTSNEEFKGMLFTRFIVTGLNKHQLAGLCHHLGEDELKNIFLNRTRATIAVANRERVISILQHLQAVRIIRDFKEREDGKFSVVIEPNPEDED
;
A
#
# COMPACT_ATOMS: atom_id res chain seq x y z
N MET A 1 8.51 47.38 -55.79
CA MET A 1 8.99 46.65 -54.59
C MET A 1 10.35 45.96 -54.80
N ASN A 2 10.72 45.55 -56.04
CA ASN A 2 12.03 44.91 -56.34
C ASN A 2 13.25 45.85 -56.57
N ILE A 3 13.06 47.18 -56.68
CA ILE A 3 14.14 48.10 -57.11
C ILE A 3 15.25 48.23 -56.05
N SER A 4 14.91 48.25 -54.76
CA SER A 4 15.89 48.35 -53.69
C SER A 4 16.79 47.11 -53.61
N LEU A 5 16.23 45.91 -53.75
CA LEU A 5 17.01 44.67 -53.75
C LEU A 5 17.92 44.57 -54.99
N LEU A 6 17.39 44.88 -56.18
CA LEU A 6 18.16 44.93 -57.44
C LEU A 6 19.30 45.96 -57.39
N PHE A 7 19.10 47.08 -56.69
CA PHE A 7 20.12 48.10 -56.51
C PHE A 7 21.24 47.64 -55.59
N PHE A 8 20.90 47.07 -54.42
CA PHE A 8 21.91 46.49 -53.53
C PHE A 8 22.60 45.27 -54.17
N SER A 9 21.91 44.52 -55.03
CA SER A 9 22.50 43.40 -55.78
C SER A 9 23.52 43.81 -56.82
N GLU A 10 23.20 44.82 -57.62
CA GLU A 10 24.12 45.36 -58.62
C GLU A 10 25.33 46.04 -57.95
N LEU A 11 25.13 46.61 -56.76
CA LEU A 11 26.21 47.25 -56.02
C LEU A 11 27.12 46.23 -55.33
N TYR A 12 26.57 45.22 -54.66
CA TYR A 12 27.35 44.18 -53.99
C TYR A 12 28.31 43.48 -54.95
N SER A 13 27.84 43.14 -56.16
CA SER A 13 28.68 42.50 -57.19
C SER A 13 29.80 43.40 -57.74
N ARG A 14 29.69 44.72 -57.55
CA ARG A 14 30.67 45.71 -58.02
C ARG A 14 31.67 46.14 -56.95
N PHE A 15 31.43 45.87 -55.67
CA PHE A 15 32.40 46.15 -54.61
C PHE A 15 33.44 45.03 -54.54
N GLY A 16 34.67 45.32 -54.96
CA GLY A 16 35.79 44.38 -54.85
C GLY A 16 36.37 44.21 -53.44
N LYS A 17 35.87 44.97 -52.44
CA LYS A 17 36.30 44.91 -51.03
C LYS A 17 35.07 44.95 -50.11
N PRO A 18 34.87 43.94 -49.24
CA PRO A 18 33.73 43.86 -48.31
C PRO A 18 33.52 45.14 -47.47
N GLU A 19 34.59 45.70 -46.93
CA GLU A 19 34.59 46.92 -46.10
C GLU A 19 33.94 48.14 -46.76
N THR A 20 33.94 48.21 -48.10
CA THR A 20 33.36 49.33 -48.85
C THR A 20 31.84 49.18 -48.97
N PHE A 21 31.36 47.93 -49.05
CA PHE A 21 29.94 47.61 -49.02
C PHE A 21 29.34 47.85 -47.64
N ASP A 22 30.04 47.49 -46.56
CA ASP A 22 29.57 47.72 -45.19
C ASP A 22 29.38 49.23 -44.89
N LYS A 23 30.31 50.08 -45.37
CA LYS A 23 30.16 51.55 -45.29
C LYS A 23 28.93 52.06 -46.04
N LEU A 24 28.58 51.45 -47.17
CA LEU A 24 27.36 51.77 -47.90
C LEU A 24 26.12 51.35 -47.09
N ILE A 25 26.12 50.13 -46.54
CA ILE A 25 25.03 49.61 -45.70
C ILE A 25 24.77 50.54 -44.50
N VAL A 26 25.83 50.90 -43.76
CA VAL A 26 25.74 51.86 -42.65
C VAL A 26 25.18 53.21 -43.12
N THR A 27 25.70 53.76 -44.21
CA THR A 27 25.25 55.08 -44.69
C THR A 27 23.81 55.05 -45.18
N ALA A 28 23.40 54.02 -45.91
CA ALA A 28 22.06 53.90 -46.46
C ALA A 28 21.02 53.60 -45.36
N LEU A 29 21.29 52.60 -44.52
CA LEU A 29 20.29 52.07 -43.60
C LEU A 29 20.25 52.86 -42.28
N GLN A 30 21.42 53.23 -41.73
CA GLN A 30 21.49 53.96 -40.47
C GLN A 30 21.34 55.48 -40.67
N LYS A 31 22.11 56.09 -41.58
CA LYS A 31 22.16 57.56 -41.71
C LYS A 31 21.02 58.14 -42.55
N ASN A 32 20.53 57.39 -43.53
CA ASN A 32 19.47 57.85 -44.45
C ASN A 32 18.09 57.23 -44.18
N GLY A 33 17.94 56.44 -43.09
CA GLY A 33 16.64 55.97 -42.60
C GLY A 33 15.93 54.92 -43.48
N TYR A 34 16.68 54.12 -44.24
CA TYR A 34 16.10 53.08 -45.12
C TYR A 34 15.99 51.69 -44.48
N LEU A 35 16.33 51.55 -43.19
CA LEU A 35 16.39 50.26 -42.51
C LEU A 35 15.09 49.46 -42.57
N ASP A 36 13.95 50.02 -42.14
CA ASP A 36 12.67 49.29 -42.10
C ASP A 36 12.21 48.83 -43.50
N ARG A 37 12.49 49.63 -44.54
CA ARG A 37 12.21 49.24 -45.93
C ARG A 37 13.06 48.06 -46.36
N MET A 38 14.32 48.04 -45.96
CA MET A 38 15.23 46.94 -46.27
C MET A 38 14.83 45.66 -45.54
N VAL A 39 14.49 45.77 -44.25
CA VAL A 39 13.95 44.66 -43.44
C VAL A 39 12.71 44.07 -44.10
N ALA A 40 11.74 44.90 -44.50
CA ALA A 40 10.52 44.44 -45.15
C ALA A 40 10.77 43.73 -46.50
N VAL A 41 11.78 44.19 -47.25
CA VAL A 41 12.18 43.57 -48.53
C VAL A 41 12.84 42.21 -48.28
N LEU A 42 13.77 42.12 -47.34
CA LEU A 42 14.47 40.88 -47.00
C LEU A 42 13.51 39.84 -46.39
N ALA A 43 12.59 40.27 -45.54
CA ALA A 43 11.57 39.40 -44.95
C ALA A 43 10.60 38.81 -45.99
N GLY A 44 10.42 39.48 -47.14
CA GLY A 44 9.59 38.99 -48.24
C GLY A 44 10.26 37.98 -49.17
N GLN A 45 11.57 37.73 -49.00
CA GLN A 45 12.36 36.83 -49.86
C GLN A 45 13.35 35.96 -49.05
N PRO A 46 12.87 35.14 -48.10
CA PRO A 46 13.75 34.29 -47.29
C PRO A 46 14.37 33.17 -48.14
N GLY A 47 15.65 32.87 -47.90
CA GLY A 47 16.30 31.64 -48.36
C GLY A 47 17.10 31.70 -49.68
N GLU A 48 17.17 32.84 -50.36
CA GLU A 48 18.11 33.01 -51.46
C GLU A 48 19.53 33.31 -50.90
N LYS A 49 20.57 32.62 -51.40
CA LYS A 49 21.95 32.81 -50.90
C LYS A 49 22.36 34.30 -50.89
N PHE A 50 21.95 35.02 -51.92
CA PHE A 50 22.25 36.44 -52.09
C PHE A 50 21.51 37.34 -51.07
N THR A 51 20.26 37.02 -50.73
CA THR A 51 19.50 37.77 -49.72
C THR A 51 20.07 37.55 -48.33
N ASN A 52 20.64 36.37 -48.07
CA ASN A 52 21.30 36.05 -46.81
C ASN A 52 22.59 36.85 -46.62
N ASP A 53 23.45 36.97 -47.64
CA ASP A 53 24.67 37.78 -47.57
C ASP A 53 24.36 39.25 -47.22
N ILE A 54 23.34 39.83 -47.86
CA ILE A 54 22.89 41.19 -47.56
C ILE A 54 22.32 41.27 -46.13
N ALA A 55 21.50 40.30 -45.73
CA ALA A 55 20.91 40.28 -44.39
C ALA A 55 21.99 40.18 -43.31
N ILE A 56 23.05 39.39 -43.53
CA ILE A 56 24.21 39.28 -42.65
C ILE A 56 24.92 40.62 -42.53
N SER A 57 25.31 41.25 -43.65
CA SER A 57 25.95 42.58 -43.61
C SER A 57 25.06 43.62 -42.95
N MET A 58 23.76 43.60 -43.21
CA MET A 58 22.81 44.50 -42.55
C MET A 58 22.80 44.29 -41.03
N ILE A 59 22.58 43.05 -40.59
CA ILE A 59 22.47 42.71 -39.17
C ILE A 59 23.81 42.91 -38.46
N ALA A 60 24.95 42.64 -39.08
CA ALA A 60 26.25 42.88 -38.48
C ALA A 60 26.59 44.37 -38.38
N CYS A 61 26.22 45.20 -39.36
CA CYS A 61 26.65 46.60 -39.40
C CYS A 61 25.68 47.61 -38.78
N VAL A 62 24.39 47.27 -38.63
CA VAL A 62 23.36 48.24 -38.24
C VAL A 62 22.57 47.72 -37.04
N SER A 63 22.61 48.47 -35.94
CA SER A 63 21.88 48.11 -34.72
C SER A 63 20.36 48.18 -34.92
N PRO A 64 19.59 47.23 -34.33
CA PRO A 64 18.13 47.26 -34.30
C PRO A 64 17.55 48.51 -33.60
N GLU A 65 18.34 49.25 -32.81
CA GLU A 65 17.89 50.51 -32.20
C GLU A 65 17.53 51.57 -33.25
N HIS A 66 18.05 51.47 -34.47
CA HIS A 66 17.74 52.36 -35.57
C HIS A 66 16.46 51.97 -36.33
N ALA A 67 15.87 50.81 -36.05
CA ALA A 67 14.63 50.37 -36.66
C ALA A 67 13.44 51.04 -35.97
N LEU A 68 12.52 51.60 -36.75
CA LEU A 68 11.24 52.09 -36.21
C LEU A 68 10.34 50.90 -35.85
N ASP A 69 10.38 49.82 -36.65
CA ASP A 69 9.66 48.58 -36.40
C ASP A 69 10.61 47.47 -35.93
N LYS A 70 10.91 47.48 -34.63
CA LYS A 70 11.73 46.45 -33.98
C LYS A 70 11.13 45.04 -34.12
N SER A 71 9.80 44.94 -34.21
CA SER A 71 9.12 43.64 -34.32
C SER A 71 9.39 42.99 -35.68
N GLN A 72 9.36 43.79 -36.75
CA GLN A 72 9.67 43.31 -38.09
C GLN A 72 11.16 42.96 -38.23
N TYR A 73 12.04 43.73 -37.59
CA TYR A 73 13.47 43.42 -37.53
C TYR A 73 13.73 42.07 -36.84
N ARG A 74 13.08 41.84 -35.69
CA ARG A 74 13.13 40.56 -34.98
C ARG A 74 12.58 39.43 -35.86
N GLN A 75 11.44 39.64 -36.51
CA GLN A 75 10.82 38.65 -37.39
C GLN A 75 11.72 38.26 -38.57
N LEU A 76 12.49 39.21 -39.13
CA LEU A 76 13.49 38.90 -40.13
C LEU A 76 14.54 37.92 -39.58
N ILE A 77 15.09 38.18 -38.40
CA ILE A 77 16.07 37.26 -37.76
C ILE A 77 15.47 35.86 -37.58
N HIS A 78 14.23 35.77 -37.09
CA HIS A 78 13.52 34.48 -36.98
C HIS A 78 13.39 33.79 -38.34
N SER A 79 13.01 34.52 -39.39
CA SER A 79 12.80 33.96 -40.73
C SER A 79 14.08 33.44 -41.40
N LEU A 80 15.23 34.01 -41.05
CA LEU A 80 16.54 33.52 -41.52
C LEU A 80 16.94 32.20 -40.85
N GLY A 81 16.42 31.93 -39.65
CA GLY A 81 16.74 30.76 -38.83
C GLY A 81 18.17 30.76 -38.28
N CYS A 82 18.45 29.86 -37.33
CA CYS A 82 19.77 29.81 -36.68
C CYS A 82 20.89 29.46 -37.67
N ARG A 83 20.61 28.69 -38.73
CA ARG A 83 21.60 28.28 -39.75
C ARG A 83 22.24 29.44 -40.52
N ILE A 84 21.72 30.66 -40.40
CA ILE A 84 22.37 31.85 -40.95
C ILE A 84 23.80 32.02 -40.36
N ILE A 85 24.05 31.55 -39.14
CA ILE A 85 25.36 31.66 -38.49
C ILE A 85 26.46 30.88 -39.21
N SER A 86 26.11 29.84 -39.99
CA SER A 86 27.07 29.06 -40.81
C SER A 86 27.70 29.88 -41.95
N GLN A 87 27.15 31.05 -42.25
CA GLN A 87 27.63 31.97 -43.29
C GLN A 87 28.41 33.15 -42.69
N LEU A 88 28.50 33.24 -41.36
CA LEU A 88 29.27 34.27 -40.67
C LEU A 88 30.77 33.99 -40.76
N THR A 89 31.56 35.04 -40.55
CA THR A 89 33.01 34.99 -40.45
C THR A 89 33.44 35.45 -39.07
N GLU A 90 34.69 35.17 -38.69
CA GLU A 90 35.25 35.66 -37.42
C GLU A 90 35.20 37.18 -37.29
N GLU A 91 35.21 37.91 -38.41
CA GLU A 91 35.19 39.38 -38.45
C GLU A 91 33.82 39.99 -38.15
N ASN A 92 32.72 39.27 -38.42
CA ASN A 92 31.36 39.81 -38.30
C ASN A 92 30.48 39.13 -37.23
N GLN A 93 30.90 37.97 -36.71
CA GLN A 93 30.11 37.17 -35.76
C GLN A 93 29.72 37.93 -34.48
N GLU A 94 30.64 38.71 -33.89
CA GLU A 94 30.41 39.38 -32.61
C GLU A 94 29.32 40.45 -32.72
N GLU A 95 29.45 41.33 -33.71
CA GLU A 95 28.49 42.41 -33.95
C GLU A 95 27.12 41.88 -34.40
N PHE A 96 27.12 40.83 -35.23
CA PHE A 96 25.88 40.14 -35.60
C PHE A 96 25.16 39.61 -34.35
N MET A 97 25.88 38.88 -33.49
CA MET A 97 25.29 38.31 -32.27
C MET A 97 24.83 39.37 -31.26
N ARG A 98 25.58 40.47 -31.12
CA ARG A 98 25.17 41.64 -30.32
C ARG A 98 23.86 42.23 -30.81
N HIS A 99 23.68 42.37 -32.12
CA HIS A 99 22.44 42.89 -32.69
C HIS A 99 21.28 41.88 -32.61
N VAL A 100 21.53 40.57 -32.69
CA VAL A 100 20.52 39.54 -32.40
C VAL A 100 20.04 39.65 -30.95
N GLN A 101 20.95 39.83 -29.99
CA GLN A 101 20.61 40.04 -28.58
C GLN A 101 19.79 41.32 -28.37
N GLN A 102 20.22 42.44 -28.94
CA GLN A 102 19.50 43.72 -28.84
C GLN A 102 18.09 43.66 -29.44
N ALA A 103 17.91 42.83 -30.48
CA ALA A 103 16.60 42.58 -31.07
C ALA A 103 15.73 41.66 -30.20
N GLU A 104 16.29 40.98 -29.19
CA GLU A 104 15.65 39.92 -28.40
C GLU A 104 15.07 38.82 -29.30
N ALA A 105 15.82 38.42 -30.33
CA ALA A 105 15.41 37.37 -31.26
C ALA A 105 15.80 35.99 -30.70
N CYS A 106 14.82 35.12 -30.49
CA CYS A 106 15.05 33.76 -30.01
C CYS A 106 14.95 32.74 -31.14
N TYR A 107 15.95 31.91 -31.33
CA TYR A 107 15.90 30.89 -32.38
C TYR A 107 14.99 29.71 -32.01
N ASP A 108 14.19 29.26 -32.98
CA ASP A 108 13.25 28.15 -32.81
C ASP A 108 13.97 26.79 -32.80
N GLU A 109 15.02 26.65 -33.60
CA GLU A 109 15.80 25.42 -33.77
C GLU A 109 17.29 25.76 -33.83
N LEU A 110 18.06 25.10 -32.96
CA LEU A 110 19.53 25.11 -32.97
C LEU A 110 20.06 23.89 -33.73
N PHE A 111 21.36 23.87 -34.02
CA PHE A 111 22.01 22.76 -34.72
C PHE A 111 23.41 22.53 -34.16
N GLU A 112 23.97 21.34 -34.39
CA GLU A 112 25.31 21.00 -33.93
C GLU A 112 26.38 21.78 -34.72
N PRO A 113 27.32 22.47 -34.04
CA PRO A 113 28.34 23.26 -34.73
C PRO A 113 29.39 22.37 -35.39
N MET A 114 29.73 22.69 -36.64
CA MET A 114 30.80 22.04 -37.41
C MET A 114 32.07 22.91 -37.46
N THR A 115 31.93 24.21 -37.19
CA THR A 115 33.00 25.21 -37.28
C THR A 115 33.17 25.97 -35.95
N LEU A 116 34.33 26.61 -35.77
CA LEU A 116 34.60 27.44 -34.59
C LEU A 116 33.68 28.66 -34.51
N THR A 117 33.34 29.27 -35.64
CA THR A 117 32.40 30.40 -35.75
C THR A 117 31.00 30.01 -35.30
N GLU A 118 30.48 28.87 -35.78
CA GLU A 118 29.18 28.35 -35.34
C GLU A 118 29.19 28.06 -33.83
N ARG A 119 30.27 27.44 -33.33
CA ARG A 119 30.42 27.17 -31.89
C ARG A 119 30.41 28.45 -31.06
N TYR A 120 31.15 29.48 -31.47
CA TYR A 120 31.15 30.79 -30.82
C TYR A 120 29.74 31.39 -30.78
N CYS A 121 29.05 31.41 -31.92
CA CYS A 121 27.70 31.96 -32.01
C CYS A 121 26.70 31.19 -31.13
N LEU A 122 26.75 29.85 -31.11
CA LEU A 122 25.89 29.03 -30.26
C LEU A 122 26.20 29.19 -28.76
N GLN A 123 27.47 29.34 -28.39
CA GLN A 123 27.84 29.68 -27.01
C GLN A 123 27.26 31.04 -26.60
N PHE A 124 27.32 32.03 -27.49
CA PHE A 124 26.71 33.34 -27.25
C PHE A 124 25.18 33.23 -27.11
N ILE A 125 24.51 32.46 -27.98
CA ILE A 125 23.07 32.19 -27.92
C ILE A 125 22.70 31.56 -26.57
N ALA A 126 23.45 30.55 -26.14
CA ALA A 126 23.24 29.84 -24.89
C ALA A 126 23.39 30.76 -23.68
N GLN A 127 24.45 31.58 -23.64
CA GLN A 127 24.73 32.52 -22.54
C GLN A 127 23.71 33.66 -22.44
N ASN A 128 23.03 34.00 -23.54
CA ASN A 128 22.09 35.11 -23.59
C ASN A 128 20.62 34.68 -23.71
N SER A 129 20.33 33.38 -23.55
CA SER A 129 18.96 32.83 -23.57
C SER A 129 18.18 33.09 -24.87
N LEU A 130 18.89 33.11 -26.02
CA LEU A 130 18.34 33.48 -27.33
C LEU A 130 17.81 32.26 -28.11
N TYR A 131 17.20 31.30 -27.43
CA TYR A 131 16.69 30.06 -28.01
C TYR A 131 15.41 29.61 -27.32
N GLN A 132 14.53 28.92 -28.03
CA GLN A 132 13.35 28.32 -27.42
C GLN A 132 13.71 27.12 -26.55
N LEU A 133 13.06 26.97 -25.40
CA LEU A 133 13.19 25.82 -24.51
C LEU A 133 12.55 24.57 -25.12
N THR A 134 13.29 23.91 -25.99
CA THR A 134 13.00 22.58 -26.48
C THR A 134 14.10 21.64 -26.05
N ARG A 135 13.80 20.35 -25.92
CA ARG A 135 14.78 19.33 -25.58
C ARG A 135 16.05 19.45 -26.45
N HIS A 136 15.86 19.52 -27.77
CA HIS A 136 16.97 19.61 -28.72
C HIS A 136 17.81 20.88 -28.52
N ASN A 137 17.17 22.05 -28.44
CA ASN A 137 17.89 23.31 -28.29
C ASN A 137 18.67 23.37 -26.98
N VAL A 138 18.09 22.87 -25.88
CA VAL A 138 18.78 22.80 -24.59
C VAL A 138 20.00 21.87 -24.67
N GLY A 139 19.86 20.72 -25.35
CA GLY A 139 20.97 19.81 -25.61
C GLY A 139 22.15 20.50 -26.27
N ILE A 140 21.90 21.19 -27.40
CA ILE A 140 22.91 21.95 -28.14
C ILE A 140 23.49 23.10 -27.30
N ALA A 141 22.66 23.86 -26.60
CA ALA A 141 23.08 25.02 -25.82
C ALA A 141 24.03 24.63 -24.67
N VAL A 142 23.69 23.56 -23.94
CA VAL A 142 24.50 23.04 -22.83
C VAL A 142 25.78 22.38 -23.35
N SER A 143 25.71 21.54 -24.39
CA SER A 143 26.88 20.83 -24.93
C SER A 143 27.91 21.80 -25.54
N CYS A 144 27.48 22.93 -26.10
CA CYS A 144 28.39 23.97 -26.61
C CYS A 144 29.23 24.63 -25.49
N LEU A 145 28.68 24.72 -24.28
CA LEU A 145 29.32 25.39 -23.13
C LEU A 145 30.20 24.46 -22.29
N ILE A 146 30.14 23.15 -22.50
CA ILE A 146 30.90 22.15 -21.74
C ILE A 146 31.85 21.41 -22.69
N GLU A 147 33.10 21.23 -22.29
CA GLU A 147 34.04 20.42 -23.06
C GLU A 147 33.71 18.92 -22.95
N ASN A 148 33.79 18.20 -24.07
CA ASN A 148 33.61 16.74 -24.15
C ASN A 148 32.22 16.21 -23.73
N ILE A 149 31.16 17.01 -23.87
CA ILE A 149 29.77 16.57 -23.70
C ILE A 149 29.06 16.62 -25.05
N THR A 150 28.32 15.56 -25.41
CA THR A 150 27.51 15.55 -26.63
C THR A 150 26.14 16.19 -26.40
N PRO A 151 25.45 16.66 -27.46
CA PRO A 151 24.08 17.14 -27.33
C PRO A 151 23.14 16.12 -26.68
N GLU A 152 23.27 14.83 -26.99
CA GLU A 152 22.42 13.77 -26.44
C GLU A 152 22.64 13.56 -24.94
N GLU A 153 23.89 13.67 -24.47
CA GLU A 153 24.21 13.64 -23.04
C GLU A 153 23.61 14.84 -22.32
N ALA A 154 23.69 16.03 -22.94
CA ALA A 154 23.09 17.25 -22.46
C ALA A 154 21.55 17.20 -22.42
N GLU A 155 20.90 16.60 -23.43
CA GLU A 155 19.45 16.37 -23.43
C GLU A 155 19.01 15.42 -22.30
N ARG A 156 19.86 14.46 -21.94
CA ARG A 156 19.56 13.46 -20.92
C ARG A 156 19.60 14.04 -19.51
N LYS A 157 20.52 14.98 -19.23
CA LYS A 157 20.70 15.59 -17.89
C LYS A 157 20.90 17.11 -17.95
N PRO A 158 19.96 17.87 -18.54
CA PRO A 158 20.16 19.28 -18.85
C PRO A 158 20.35 20.15 -17.61
N TRP A 159 19.58 19.90 -16.54
CA TRP A 159 19.66 20.66 -15.30
C TRP A 159 20.91 20.30 -14.51
N THR A 160 21.19 19.01 -14.34
CA THR A 160 22.37 18.55 -13.59
C THR A 160 23.66 19.08 -14.21
N LEU A 161 23.82 18.96 -15.53
CA LEU A 161 25.00 19.48 -16.22
C LEU A 161 25.14 21.00 -16.12
N ALA A 162 24.03 21.74 -16.26
CA ALA A 162 24.07 23.19 -16.10
C ALA A 162 24.48 23.62 -14.68
N TYR A 163 24.06 22.88 -13.66
CA TYR A 163 24.40 23.15 -12.26
C TYR A 163 25.85 22.75 -11.92
N GLU A 164 26.27 21.53 -12.25
CA GLU A 164 27.61 21.01 -11.95
C GLU A 164 28.72 21.84 -12.60
N HIS A 165 28.50 22.26 -13.85
CA HIS A 165 29.43 23.10 -14.60
C HIS A 165 29.25 24.61 -14.35
N LYS A 166 28.39 25.00 -13.41
CA LYS A 166 28.14 26.40 -13.01
C LYS A 166 27.77 27.30 -14.18
N LEU A 167 26.93 26.80 -15.09
CA LEU A 167 26.39 27.54 -16.22
C LEU A 167 25.26 28.47 -15.75
N ASN A 168 25.62 29.50 -14.98
CA ASN A 168 24.64 30.35 -14.28
C ASN A 168 23.58 30.94 -15.22
N ALA A 169 23.98 31.46 -16.38
CA ALA A 169 23.04 32.04 -17.34
C ALA A 169 21.99 31.03 -17.84
N VAL A 170 22.40 29.78 -18.06
CA VAL A 170 21.51 28.70 -18.51
C VAL A 170 20.60 28.26 -17.37
N SER A 171 21.15 28.05 -16.18
CA SER A 171 20.38 27.68 -14.98
C SER A 171 19.37 28.76 -14.58
N ASP A 172 19.72 30.04 -14.74
CA ASP A 172 18.84 31.17 -14.52
C ASP A 172 17.71 31.19 -15.56
N TYR A 173 18.03 30.92 -16.83
CA TYR A 173 17.02 30.85 -17.89
C TYR A 173 15.99 29.74 -17.64
N PHE A 174 16.45 28.55 -17.23
CA PHE A 174 15.58 27.45 -16.84
C PHE A 174 14.71 27.85 -15.65
N SER A 175 15.30 28.47 -14.62
CA SER A 175 14.58 28.84 -13.40
C SER A 175 13.54 29.94 -13.63
N GLN A 176 13.83 30.90 -14.51
CA GLN A 176 12.89 31.98 -14.88
C GLN A 176 11.70 31.46 -15.72
N ASN A 177 11.88 30.34 -16.42
CA ASN A 177 10.89 29.75 -17.32
C ASN A 177 10.55 28.31 -16.91
N ILE A 178 10.53 28.04 -15.60
CA ILE A 178 10.57 26.68 -15.05
C ILE A 178 9.43 25.77 -15.53
N ASP A 179 8.21 26.29 -15.68
CA ASP A 179 7.08 25.50 -16.16
C ASP A 179 7.24 25.07 -17.63
N THR A 180 7.73 25.98 -18.48
CA THR A 180 8.04 25.69 -19.89
C THR A 180 9.17 24.67 -19.98
N PHE A 181 10.25 24.90 -19.23
CA PHE A 181 11.37 23.97 -19.16
C PHE A 181 10.91 22.58 -18.70
N VAL A 182 10.07 22.50 -17.67
CA VAL A 182 9.57 21.22 -17.17
C VAL A 182 8.74 20.50 -18.23
N ARG A 183 7.80 21.21 -18.86
CA ARG A 183 6.90 20.66 -19.88
C ARG A 183 7.64 20.14 -21.10
N ASP A 184 8.57 20.93 -21.62
CA ASP A 184 9.14 20.73 -22.96
C ASP A 184 10.53 20.06 -22.93
N VAL A 185 11.17 19.97 -21.76
CA VAL A 185 12.53 19.45 -21.60
C VAL A 185 12.60 18.43 -20.46
N PHE A 186 12.39 18.85 -19.21
CA PHE A 186 12.70 18.08 -18.00
C PHE A 186 11.96 16.74 -17.90
N ILE A 187 10.66 16.71 -18.22
CA ILE A 187 9.85 15.48 -18.10
C ILE A 187 10.41 14.32 -18.95
N SER A 188 11.08 14.65 -20.07
CA SER A 188 11.67 13.67 -20.98
C SER A 188 13.12 13.32 -20.69
N SER A 189 13.71 13.98 -19.68
CA SER A 189 15.10 13.79 -19.25
C SER A 189 15.23 12.59 -18.30
N ALA A 190 16.48 12.18 -18.05
CA ALA A 190 16.83 11.11 -17.11
C ALA A 190 17.69 11.67 -15.97
N GLU A 191 17.19 12.74 -15.36
CA GLU A 191 17.75 13.37 -14.16
C GLU A 191 17.67 12.42 -12.97
N ASP A 192 18.58 12.60 -12.02
CA ASP A 192 18.56 11.82 -10.79
C ASP A 192 17.49 12.32 -9.81
N ALA A 193 17.25 11.49 -8.79
CA ALA A 193 16.26 11.77 -7.76
C ALA A 193 16.55 13.08 -6.99
N GLU A 194 17.81 13.42 -6.75
CA GLU A 194 18.17 14.63 -6.01
C GLU A 194 17.83 15.88 -6.82
N CYS A 195 18.15 15.89 -8.12
CA CYS A 195 17.78 16.94 -9.06
C CYS A 195 16.25 17.09 -9.15
N ILE A 196 15.53 15.98 -9.28
CA ILE A 196 14.06 16.00 -9.32
C ILE A 196 13.49 16.59 -8.04
N ARG A 197 13.98 16.20 -6.85
CA ARG A 197 13.55 16.78 -5.58
C ARG A 197 13.83 18.29 -5.54
N TYR A 198 15.02 18.71 -5.97
CA TYR A 198 15.37 20.12 -6.02
C TYR A 198 14.39 20.93 -6.88
N VAL A 199 14.06 20.44 -8.07
CA VAL A 199 13.08 21.09 -8.96
C VAL A 199 11.68 21.12 -8.33
N LEU A 200 11.23 20.02 -7.73
CA LEU A 200 9.91 19.92 -7.09
C LEU A 200 9.72 20.83 -5.89
N THR A 201 10.80 21.22 -5.22
CA THR A 201 10.79 22.13 -4.06
C THR A 201 10.90 23.61 -4.44
N ARG A 202 10.99 23.95 -5.73
CA ARG A 202 10.98 25.34 -6.20
C ARG A 202 9.61 25.96 -6.03
N THR A 203 9.56 27.09 -5.32
CA THR A 203 8.32 27.87 -5.11
C THR A 203 7.75 28.49 -6.38
N SER A 204 8.57 28.70 -7.40
CA SER A 204 8.15 29.21 -8.71
C SER A 204 7.52 28.15 -9.61
N LEU A 205 7.63 26.86 -9.28
CA LEU A 205 7.06 25.78 -10.07
C LEU A 205 5.57 25.66 -9.81
N SER A 206 4.76 25.72 -10.88
CA SER A 206 3.31 25.54 -10.73
C SER A 206 2.94 24.12 -10.30
N ASP A 207 1.80 24.00 -9.62
CA ASP A 207 1.27 22.70 -9.19
C ASP A 207 1.01 21.78 -10.39
N GLY A 208 0.54 22.33 -11.52
CA GLY A 208 0.39 21.57 -12.76
C GLY A 208 1.68 20.89 -13.22
N SER A 209 2.81 21.61 -13.14
CA SER A 209 4.13 21.07 -13.51
C SER A 209 4.67 20.08 -12.47
N LYS A 210 4.49 20.36 -11.16
CA LYS A 210 4.80 19.40 -10.08
C LYS A 210 4.10 18.06 -10.30
N GLY A 211 2.79 18.09 -10.54
CA GLY A 211 2.01 16.89 -10.81
C GLY A 211 2.44 16.18 -12.10
N ASN A 212 2.79 16.92 -13.16
CA ASN A 212 3.31 16.31 -14.39
C ASN A 212 4.63 15.56 -14.19
N ILE A 213 5.54 16.08 -13.35
CA ILE A 213 6.79 15.39 -12.99
C ILE A 213 6.46 14.05 -12.33
N VAL A 214 5.62 14.05 -11.27
CA VAL A 214 5.25 12.83 -10.54
C VAL A 214 4.59 11.79 -11.46
N ARG A 215 3.67 12.22 -12.33
CA ARG A 215 2.94 11.33 -13.26
C ARG A 215 3.82 10.72 -14.34
N LYS A 216 4.71 11.53 -14.94
CA LYS A 216 5.36 11.18 -16.21
C LYS A 216 6.82 10.74 -16.06
N MET A 217 7.53 11.23 -15.05
CA MET A 217 8.93 10.84 -14.84
C MET A 217 9.01 9.55 -14.02
N THR A 218 10.09 8.80 -14.22
CA THR A 218 10.39 7.58 -13.45
C THR A 218 11.47 7.88 -12.42
N PHE A 219 11.09 7.87 -11.14
CA PHE A 219 11.99 8.07 -10.00
C PHE A 219 11.33 7.50 -8.74
N SER A 220 12.12 7.34 -7.67
CA SER A 220 11.61 6.97 -6.36
C SER A 220 12.43 7.67 -5.26
N PHE A 221 11.74 8.07 -4.20
CA PHE A 221 12.32 8.72 -3.04
C PHE A 221 12.26 7.82 -1.81
N ALA A 222 13.27 7.90 -0.94
CA ALA A 222 13.24 7.20 0.35
C ALA A 222 12.14 7.76 1.26
N ASP A 223 11.94 9.08 1.25
CA ASP A 223 10.93 9.82 2.00
C ASP A 223 10.51 11.10 1.25
N LEU A 224 9.45 11.76 1.70
CA LEU A 224 8.94 13.01 1.12
C LEU A 224 9.39 14.26 1.91
N SER A 225 10.47 14.17 2.70
CA SER A 225 10.96 15.30 3.48
C SER A 225 11.27 16.52 2.60
N GLY A 226 10.81 17.69 3.06
CA GLY A 226 10.95 18.97 2.34
C GLY A 226 9.93 19.20 1.23
N ILE A 227 9.10 18.22 0.89
CA ILE A 227 7.95 18.37 0.00
C ILE A 227 6.71 18.61 0.87
N SER A 228 5.88 19.60 0.51
CA SER A 228 4.66 19.87 1.27
C SER A 228 3.53 18.95 0.79
N ALA A 229 2.68 18.51 1.71
CA ALA A 229 1.46 17.78 1.38
C ALA A 229 0.28 18.69 0.98
N LYS A 230 0.41 20.03 1.14
CA LYS A 230 -0.71 20.97 1.11
C LYS A 230 -1.32 21.18 -0.27
N GLU A 231 -0.56 20.95 -1.32
CA GLU A 231 -1.05 21.09 -2.69
C GLU A 231 -2.08 20.00 -2.99
N GLU A 232 -3.18 20.40 -3.62
CA GLU A 232 -4.29 19.50 -3.97
C GLU A 232 -4.34 19.25 -5.48
N PHE A 233 -4.63 18.02 -5.85
CA PHE A 233 -4.70 17.55 -7.23
C PHE A 233 -6.02 16.83 -7.48
N THR A 234 -6.62 17.03 -8.65
CA THR A 234 -7.81 16.27 -9.06
C THR A 234 -7.39 15.09 -9.93
N GLU A 235 -7.63 13.87 -9.47
CA GLU A 235 -7.42 12.60 -10.18
C GLU A 235 -8.71 11.80 -10.20
N ASP A 236 -9.20 11.39 -11.38
CA ASP A 236 -10.43 10.60 -11.52
C ASP A 236 -11.64 11.14 -10.72
N GLN A 237 -11.81 12.47 -10.69
CA GLN A 237 -12.84 13.19 -9.93
C GLN A 237 -12.66 13.18 -8.40
N LEU A 238 -11.53 12.67 -7.89
CA LEU A 238 -11.14 12.76 -6.49
C LEU A 238 -10.11 13.87 -6.31
N THR A 239 -10.31 14.72 -5.30
CA THR A 239 -9.26 15.62 -4.82
C THR A 239 -8.34 14.82 -3.89
N ILE A 240 -7.05 14.81 -4.20
CA ILE A 240 -6.01 14.11 -3.45
C ILE A 240 -4.90 15.08 -3.08
N SER A 241 -4.20 14.81 -1.98
CA SER A 241 -3.04 15.59 -1.57
C SER A 241 -1.85 15.37 -2.50
N TYR A 242 -0.83 16.21 -2.37
CA TYR A 242 0.37 16.03 -3.17
C TYR A 242 1.09 14.72 -2.82
N HIS A 243 1.13 14.36 -1.54
CA HIS A 243 1.75 13.11 -1.08
C HIS A 243 0.97 11.88 -1.60
N ASP A 244 -0.37 11.92 -1.62
CA ASP A 244 -1.18 10.87 -2.26
C ASP A 244 -0.76 10.62 -3.71
N LEU A 245 -0.40 11.66 -4.46
CA LEU A 245 0.07 11.54 -5.83
C LEU A 245 1.39 10.74 -5.91
N PHE A 246 2.33 10.93 -4.97
CA PHE A 246 3.57 10.15 -4.95
C PHE A 246 3.31 8.66 -4.67
N TYR A 247 2.44 8.34 -3.71
CA TYR A 247 2.07 6.95 -3.41
C TYR A 247 1.32 6.30 -4.56
N ARG A 248 0.37 7.02 -5.17
CA ARG A 248 -0.41 6.54 -6.32
C ARG A 248 0.44 6.16 -7.52
N TYR A 249 1.53 6.89 -7.76
CA TYR A 249 2.45 6.65 -8.89
C TYR A 249 3.75 5.93 -8.48
N ASP A 250 3.82 5.31 -7.31
CA ASP A 250 4.99 4.56 -6.83
C ASP A 250 6.30 5.38 -6.84
N ARG A 251 6.22 6.65 -6.43
CA ARG A 251 7.37 7.55 -6.33
C ARG A 251 8.02 7.56 -4.95
N VAL A 252 7.53 6.73 -4.03
CA VAL A 252 8.15 6.46 -2.72
C VAL A 252 8.63 5.02 -2.70
N VAL A 253 9.82 4.78 -2.14
CA VAL A 253 10.36 3.44 -1.94
C VAL A 253 9.55 2.76 -0.83
N PRO A 254 9.13 1.49 -0.98
CA PRO A 254 8.37 0.80 0.04
C PRO A 254 9.21 0.59 1.30
N GLY A 255 8.79 1.20 2.40
CA GLY A 255 9.42 1.09 3.70
C GLY A 255 8.53 1.71 4.78
N TRP A 256 8.60 1.15 5.99
CA TRP A 256 7.73 1.55 7.09
C TRP A 256 7.91 3.00 7.53
N GLY A 257 9.14 3.52 7.56
CA GLY A 257 9.39 4.91 7.99
C GLY A 257 8.57 5.94 7.19
N ALA A 258 8.73 5.93 5.86
CA ALA A 258 7.96 6.82 4.99
C ALA A 258 6.45 6.50 5.01
N LEU A 259 6.07 5.22 5.09
CA LEU A 259 4.66 4.82 5.15
C LEU A 259 3.98 5.33 6.42
N ILE A 260 4.66 5.30 7.57
CA ILE A 260 4.14 5.81 8.84
C ILE A 260 3.99 7.32 8.78
N ASP A 261 4.96 8.04 8.22
CA ASP A 261 4.84 9.50 8.03
C ASP A 261 3.59 9.84 7.18
N TYR A 262 3.33 9.07 6.12
CA TYR A 262 2.13 9.23 5.29
C TYR A 262 0.83 8.82 6.00
N ILE A 263 0.84 7.73 6.78
CA ILE A 263 -0.29 7.31 7.62
C ILE A 263 -0.64 8.39 8.66
N CYS A 264 0.37 9.12 9.15
CA CYS A 264 0.19 10.21 10.10
C CYS A 264 -0.45 11.47 9.49
N GLU A 265 -0.53 11.56 8.16
CA GLU A 265 -1.23 12.62 7.43
C GLU A 265 -2.70 12.25 7.18
N ASP A 266 -3.48 13.18 6.62
CA ASP A 266 -4.85 12.89 6.14
C ASP A 266 -4.81 12.18 4.77
N CYS A 267 -4.15 11.02 4.74
CA CYS A 267 -3.93 10.24 3.52
C CYS A 267 -5.22 9.63 2.96
N ASN A 268 -5.30 9.54 1.63
CA ASN A 268 -6.42 8.85 0.98
C ASN A 268 -6.35 7.32 1.21
N MET A 269 -7.35 6.75 1.88
CA MET A 269 -7.38 5.33 2.25
C MET A 269 -7.36 4.36 1.05
N ALA A 270 -7.96 4.73 -0.09
CA ALA A 270 -7.94 3.88 -1.28
C ALA A 270 -6.53 3.82 -1.89
N ILE A 271 -5.81 4.94 -1.90
CA ILE A 271 -4.43 5.03 -2.37
C ILE A 271 -3.49 4.28 -1.42
N LEU A 272 -3.64 4.47 -0.10
CA LEU A 272 -2.90 3.73 0.91
C LEU A 272 -3.08 2.21 0.71
N THR A 273 -4.33 1.75 0.63
CA THR A 273 -4.66 0.32 0.46
C THR A 273 -4.07 -0.25 -0.83
N ALA A 274 -4.18 0.46 -1.95
CA ALA A 274 -3.61 0.03 -3.23
C ALA A 274 -2.07 -0.05 -3.17
N TYR A 275 -1.43 0.93 -2.55
CA TYR A 275 0.03 0.98 -2.40
C TYR A 275 0.55 -0.17 -1.53
N VAL A 276 -0.02 -0.37 -0.33
CA VAL A 276 0.43 -1.44 0.56
C VAL A 276 0.16 -2.83 -0.02
N THR A 277 -0.95 -3.00 -0.76
CA THR A 277 -1.26 -4.26 -1.47
C THR A 277 -0.20 -4.56 -2.52
N LYS A 278 0.19 -3.57 -3.31
CA LYS A 278 1.21 -3.74 -4.36
C LYS A 278 2.59 -4.06 -3.81
N HIS A 279 2.94 -3.48 -2.66
CA HIS A 279 4.30 -3.54 -2.08
C HIS A 279 4.41 -4.41 -0.83
N VAL A 280 3.42 -5.24 -0.54
CA VAL A 280 3.35 -6.05 0.69
C VAL A 280 4.57 -6.96 0.88
N ALA A 281 5.16 -7.48 -0.20
CA ALA A 281 6.36 -8.31 -0.12
C ALA A 281 7.57 -7.56 0.47
N ALA A 282 7.71 -6.26 0.15
CA ALA A 282 8.77 -5.43 0.70
C ALA A 282 8.44 -4.99 2.12
N LEU A 283 7.20 -4.60 2.39
CA LEU A 283 6.76 -4.11 3.71
C LEU A 283 6.75 -5.23 4.76
N GLY A 284 6.29 -6.43 4.42
CA GLY A 284 6.21 -7.57 5.34
C GLY A 284 7.57 -8.14 5.77
N GLN A 285 8.62 -7.89 4.97
CA GLN A 285 10.00 -8.29 5.30
C GLN A 285 10.81 -7.18 5.97
N SER A 286 10.31 -5.94 5.93
CA SER A 286 11.00 -4.79 6.50
C SER A 286 10.75 -4.73 8.01
N PRO A 287 11.79 -4.48 8.83
CA PRO A 287 11.58 -4.26 10.26
C PRO A 287 10.73 -3.01 10.47
N LEU A 288 9.78 -3.10 11.40
CA LEU A 288 8.99 -1.97 11.86
C LEU A 288 9.59 -1.45 13.17
N GLU A 289 9.79 -0.13 13.26
CA GLU A 289 10.15 0.50 14.53
C GLU A 289 8.96 0.47 15.49
N VAL A 290 9.22 0.44 16.80
CA VAL A 290 8.15 0.51 17.78
C VAL A 290 7.59 1.94 17.80
N TYR A 291 6.31 2.09 17.49
CA TYR A 291 5.59 3.36 17.55
C TYR A 291 4.62 3.37 18.73
N ASP A 292 4.48 4.52 19.39
CA ASP A 292 3.56 4.75 20.51
C ASP A 292 2.70 6.01 20.29
N GLY A 293 1.65 6.14 21.11
CA GLY A 293 0.69 7.26 21.07
C GLY A 293 -0.01 7.41 19.72
N ASP A 294 -0.28 8.66 19.33
CA ASP A 294 -1.06 9.03 18.14
C ASP A 294 -0.61 8.32 16.84
N ARG A 295 0.70 8.03 16.70
CA ARG A 295 1.23 7.33 15.51
C ARG A 295 0.76 5.89 15.45
N TYR A 296 0.74 5.22 16.59
CA TYR A 296 0.24 3.86 16.69
C TYR A 296 -1.28 3.84 16.46
N ASP A 297 -2.03 4.80 16.99
CA ASP A 297 -3.48 4.88 16.81
C ASP A 297 -3.86 4.97 15.32
N LEU A 298 -3.11 5.79 14.56
CA LEU A 298 -3.29 5.91 13.11
C LEU A 298 -2.87 4.64 12.36
N LEU A 299 -1.79 3.96 12.77
CA LEU A 299 -1.41 2.66 12.23
C LEU A 299 -2.50 1.60 12.49
N TYR A 300 -3.05 1.59 13.71
CA TYR A 300 -4.13 0.71 14.10
C TYR A 300 -5.38 0.93 13.25
N MET A 301 -5.84 2.17 13.16
CA MET A 301 -7.03 2.53 12.39
C MET A 301 -6.87 2.28 10.89
N LYS A 302 -5.71 2.64 10.29
CA LYS A 302 -5.54 2.65 8.83
C LYS A 302 -4.94 1.36 8.24
N ILE A 303 -4.26 0.55 9.04
CA ILE A 303 -3.64 -0.72 8.61
C ILE A 303 -4.25 -1.92 9.32
N ILE A 304 -4.24 -1.96 10.65
CA ILE A 304 -4.72 -3.14 11.41
C ILE A 304 -6.24 -3.30 11.28
N CYS A 305 -6.99 -2.22 11.25
CA CYS A 305 -8.45 -2.26 11.06
C CYS A 305 -8.88 -2.19 9.58
N ASN A 306 -7.94 -2.29 8.63
CA ASN A 306 -8.26 -2.15 7.23
C ASN A 306 -8.94 -3.41 6.67
N ASP A 307 -10.24 -3.31 6.40
CA ASP A 307 -11.06 -4.39 5.86
C ASP A 307 -10.95 -4.55 4.33
N ASP A 308 -10.42 -3.55 3.63
CA ASP A 308 -10.28 -3.57 2.17
C ASP A 308 -9.08 -4.42 1.70
N LEU A 309 -8.18 -4.80 2.61
CA LEU A 309 -7.10 -5.74 2.33
C LEU A 309 -7.62 -7.16 2.23
N ASP A 310 -7.12 -7.94 1.26
CA ASP A 310 -7.34 -9.38 1.22
C ASP A 310 -6.56 -10.09 2.33
N GLU A 311 -6.96 -11.33 2.65
CA GLU A 311 -6.39 -12.09 3.77
C GLU A 311 -4.88 -12.29 3.66
N TRP A 312 -4.36 -12.59 2.46
CA TRP A 312 -2.92 -12.82 2.28
C TRP A 312 -2.13 -11.52 2.45
N THR A 313 -2.61 -10.43 1.85
CA THR A 313 -1.98 -9.11 2.00
C THR A 313 -2.00 -8.66 3.45
N TYR A 314 -3.15 -8.78 4.13
CA TYR A 314 -3.29 -8.41 5.54
C TYR A 314 -2.31 -9.17 6.44
N GLN A 315 -2.25 -10.51 6.29
CA GLN A 315 -1.34 -11.34 7.09
C GLN A 315 0.13 -10.94 6.92
N ASN A 316 0.59 -10.72 5.69
CA ASN A 316 1.97 -10.34 5.44
C ASN A 316 2.29 -8.93 5.92
N LEU A 317 1.33 -8.00 5.81
CA LEU A 317 1.51 -6.62 6.24
C LEU A 317 1.52 -6.48 7.76
N VAL A 318 0.70 -7.26 8.47
CA VAL A 318 0.59 -7.23 9.94
C VAL A 318 1.64 -8.12 10.63
N ALA A 319 2.25 -9.06 9.91
CA ALA A 319 3.30 -9.94 10.43
C ALA A 319 4.46 -9.20 11.15
N PRO A 320 5.00 -8.07 10.66
CA PRO A 320 6.02 -7.31 11.39
C PRO A 320 5.48 -6.39 12.51
N ILE A 321 4.15 -6.21 12.64
CA ILE A 321 3.54 -5.24 13.56
C ILE A 321 3.29 -5.86 14.95
N GLU A 322 3.70 -5.18 16.01
CA GLU A 322 3.30 -5.52 17.39
C GLU A 322 1.90 -4.94 17.68
N ILE A 323 0.99 -5.76 18.18
CA ILE A 323 -0.38 -5.32 18.45
C ILE A 323 -0.48 -4.79 19.88
N ASN A 324 -0.63 -3.48 20.03
CA ASN A 324 -0.96 -2.83 21.30
C ASN A 324 -2.41 -3.15 21.69
N MET A 325 -2.53 -3.90 22.78
CA MET A 325 -3.78 -4.39 23.34
C MET A 325 -4.68 -3.29 23.92
N ARG A 326 -4.13 -2.11 24.19
CA ARG A 326 -4.92 -0.98 24.71
C ARG A 326 -5.86 -0.40 23.66
N GLU A 327 -5.45 -0.45 22.39
CA GLU A 327 -6.19 0.15 21.27
C GLU A 327 -7.25 -0.76 20.66
N ILE A 328 -7.37 -2.02 21.10
CA ILE A 328 -8.39 -2.92 20.56
C ILE A 328 -9.78 -2.40 20.92
N ASP A 329 -10.53 -2.03 19.90
CA ASP A 329 -11.88 -1.46 19.98
C ASP A 329 -12.82 -1.97 18.87
N GLU A 330 -13.98 -1.33 18.75
CA GLU A 330 -15.05 -1.67 17.80
C GLU A 330 -14.67 -1.53 16.31
N HIS A 331 -13.57 -0.85 15.97
CA HIS A 331 -13.08 -0.72 14.60
C HIS A 331 -12.40 -1.97 14.09
N LEU A 332 -11.88 -2.83 14.97
CA LEU A 332 -11.37 -4.13 14.56
C LEU A 332 -12.55 -4.99 14.10
N SER A 333 -12.52 -5.43 12.85
CA SER A 333 -13.56 -6.31 12.31
C SER A 333 -13.40 -7.75 12.79
N ALA A 334 -14.50 -8.51 12.80
CA ALA A 334 -14.48 -9.94 13.14
C ALA A 334 -13.51 -10.73 12.25
N ARG A 335 -13.40 -10.35 10.97
CA ARG A 335 -12.47 -10.98 10.02
C ARG A 335 -11.02 -10.76 10.44
N ASN A 336 -10.64 -9.49 10.65
CA ASN A 336 -9.28 -9.14 11.01
C ASN A 336 -8.92 -9.67 12.41
N PHE A 337 -9.87 -9.68 13.36
CA PHE A 337 -9.71 -10.36 14.65
C PHE A 337 -9.39 -11.85 14.48
N CYS A 338 -10.19 -12.60 13.71
CA CYS A 338 -9.93 -14.02 13.46
C CYS A 338 -8.53 -14.25 12.87
N THR A 339 -8.11 -13.38 11.94
CA THR A 339 -6.77 -13.46 11.33
C THR A 339 -5.67 -13.17 12.35
N LEU A 340 -5.80 -12.15 13.20
CA LEU A 340 -4.83 -11.86 14.27
C LEU A 340 -4.67 -13.02 15.25
N ILE A 341 -5.78 -13.67 15.60
CA ILE A 341 -5.78 -14.87 16.44
C ILE A 341 -5.04 -16.02 15.75
N ALA A 342 -5.34 -16.30 14.48
CA ALA A 342 -4.65 -17.34 13.70
C ALA A 342 -3.13 -17.08 13.59
N MET A 343 -2.73 -15.80 13.54
CA MET A 343 -1.34 -15.36 13.53
C MET A 343 -0.66 -15.34 14.91
N LEU A 344 -1.37 -15.70 15.99
CA LEU A 344 -0.88 -15.64 17.38
C LEU A 344 -0.41 -14.24 17.80
N LYS A 345 -1.07 -13.20 17.29
CA LYS A 345 -0.73 -11.79 17.55
C LYS A 345 -1.33 -11.24 18.84
N LEU A 346 -2.28 -11.97 19.44
CA LEU A 346 -2.99 -11.56 20.65
C LEU A 346 -2.72 -12.58 21.77
N PRO A 347 -2.08 -12.18 22.88
CA PRO A 347 -1.95 -13.05 24.04
C PRO A 347 -3.28 -13.17 24.77
N LEU A 348 -3.55 -14.32 25.38
CA LEU A 348 -4.74 -14.52 26.20
C LEU A 348 -4.56 -13.86 27.58
N ASP A 349 -4.71 -12.53 27.61
CA ASP A 349 -4.73 -11.70 28.81
C ASP A 349 -6.17 -11.39 29.25
N ALA A 350 -6.41 -11.25 30.56
CA ALA A 350 -7.76 -11.08 31.10
C ALA A 350 -8.43 -9.78 30.66
N ASP A 351 -7.70 -8.66 30.65
CA ASP A 351 -8.24 -7.35 30.27
C ASP A 351 -8.56 -7.34 28.76
N VAL A 352 -7.69 -7.94 27.96
CA VAL A 352 -7.87 -8.05 26.50
C VAL A 352 -9.02 -8.96 26.15
N TYR A 353 -9.08 -10.12 26.78
CA TYR A 353 -10.16 -11.06 26.59
C TYR A 353 -11.51 -10.42 26.93
N GLU A 354 -11.60 -9.66 28.04
CA GLU A 354 -12.87 -9.05 28.44
C GLU A 354 -13.37 -8.04 27.40
N LYS A 355 -12.49 -7.21 26.83
CA LYS A 355 -12.82 -6.29 25.74
C LYS A 355 -13.31 -7.03 24.50
N ILE A 356 -12.54 -8.00 24.03
CA ILE A 356 -12.84 -8.77 22.81
C ILE A 356 -14.12 -9.59 22.98
N ALA A 357 -14.30 -10.24 24.11
CA ALA A 357 -15.49 -11.04 24.37
C ALA A 357 -16.75 -10.18 24.59
N ALA A 358 -16.62 -8.92 25.01
CA ALA A 358 -17.74 -7.98 25.03
C ALA A 358 -18.13 -7.53 23.61
N GLN A 359 -17.14 -7.28 22.74
CA GLN A 359 -17.35 -6.86 21.35
C GLN A 359 -17.94 -7.97 20.47
N TYR A 360 -17.44 -9.20 20.63
CA TYR A 360 -17.85 -10.36 19.81
C TYR A 360 -18.76 -11.33 20.59
N ALA A 361 -19.64 -10.79 21.42
CA ALA A 361 -20.58 -11.59 22.23
C ALA A 361 -21.57 -12.39 21.35
N ASP A 362 -21.94 -11.84 20.20
CA ASP A 362 -22.74 -12.54 19.19
C ASP A 362 -21.87 -13.55 18.42
N LEU A 363 -21.76 -14.74 18.99
CA LEU A 363 -20.97 -15.83 18.43
C LEU A 363 -21.55 -16.31 17.09
N ASP A 364 -20.84 -16.06 16.01
CA ASP A 364 -20.92 -16.86 14.79
C ASP A 364 -19.95 -18.06 14.85
N GLU A 365 -20.01 -18.92 13.84
CA GLU A 365 -19.19 -20.14 13.80
C GLU A 365 -17.69 -19.82 13.75
N LYS A 366 -17.27 -18.80 12.97
CA LYS A 366 -15.86 -18.43 12.79
C LYS A 366 -15.27 -17.78 14.03
N ILE A 367 -16.01 -16.86 14.65
CA ILE A 367 -15.63 -16.18 15.89
C ILE A 367 -15.47 -17.22 17.01
N SER A 368 -16.43 -18.12 17.16
CA SER A 368 -16.34 -19.17 18.18
C SER A 368 -15.18 -20.14 17.93
N ASP A 369 -14.88 -20.47 16.66
CA ASP A 369 -13.67 -21.24 16.32
C ASP A 369 -12.38 -20.49 16.65
N ALA A 370 -12.33 -19.17 16.40
CA ALA A 370 -11.20 -18.33 16.74
C ALA A 370 -10.97 -18.30 18.26
N PHE A 371 -12.01 -18.11 19.09
CA PHE A 371 -11.88 -18.16 20.55
C PHE A 371 -11.38 -19.53 21.03
N VAL A 372 -11.93 -20.64 20.52
CA VAL A 372 -11.48 -21.97 20.95
C VAL A 372 -10.04 -22.25 20.51
N TYR A 373 -9.67 -21.82 19.29
CA TYR A 373 -8.28 -21.87 18.84
C TYR A 373 -7.41 -21.04 19.79
N TRP A 374 -7.80 -19.82 20.13
CA TRP A 374 -7.06 -18.95 21.04
C TRP A 374 -6.82 -19.62 22.41
N PHE A 375 -7.86 -20.18 23.03
CA PHE A 375 -7.74 -20.94 24.28
C PHE A 375 -6.79 -22.15 24.15
N SER A 376 -6.77 -22.80 22.98
CA SER A 376 -5.90 -23.95 22.75
C SER A 376 -4.42 -23.59 22.58
N GLN A 377 -4.12 -22.34 22.22
CA GLN A 377 -2.75 -21.85 22.09
C GLN A 377 -2.23 -21.37 23.45
N TYR A 378 -3.11 -20.84 24.30
CA TYR A 378 -2.80 -20.36 25.66
C TYR A 378 -3.50 -21.22 26.73
N LYS A 379 -3.25 -22.54 26.68
CA LYS A 379 -3.94 -23.50 27.55
C LYS A 379 -3.68 -23.28 29.03
N SER A 380 -2.45 -22.94 29.40
CA SER A 380 -2.07 -22.71 30.80
C SER A 380 -2.94 -21.62 31.41
N GLU A 381 -3.04 -20.50 30.72
CA GLU A 381 -3.80 -19.31 31.09
C GLU A 381 -5.29 -19.64 31.11
N PHE A 382 -5.80 -20.29 30.07
CA PHE A 382 -7.21 -20.69 29.98
C PHE A 382 -7.62 -21.65 31.11
N LEU A 383 -6.83 -22.69 31.36
CA LEU A 383 -7.14 -23.74 32.34
C LEU A 383 -6.92 -23.28 33.79
N GLU A 384 -6.18 -22.19 34.02
CA GLU A 384 -6.07 -21.57 35.35
C GLU A 384 -7.38 -20.88 35.76
N GLN A 385 -8.10 -20.25 34.81
CA GLN A 385 -9.35 -19.52 35.07
C GLN A 385 -10.47 -19.82 34.06
N PRO A 386 -10.89 -21.09 33.91
CA PRO A 386 -11.84 -21.49 32.86
C PRO A 386 -13.23 -20.87 33.05
N GLU A 387 -13.68 -20.61 34.28
CA GLU A 387 -14.99 -19.98 34.52
C GLU A 387 -15.07 -18.55 33.94
N PHE A 388 -13.95 -17.83 34.01
CA PHE A 388 -13.80 -16.47 33.48
C PHE A 388 -13.81 -16.48 31.95
N TYR A 389 -12.94 -17.28 31.31
CA TYR A 389 -12.81 -17.34 29.85
C TYR A 389 -13.99 -18.01 29.13
N LEU A 390 -14.74 -18.85 29.84
CA LEU A 390 -16.00 -19.39 29.31
C LEU A 390 -17.21 -18.53 29.67
N ARG A 391 -17.00 -17.43 30.42
CA ARG A 391 -18.03 -16.47 30.83
C ARG A 391 -19.22 -17.10 31.55
N LYS A 392 -18.97 -18.13 32.37
CA LYS A 392 -20.03 -18.90 33.03
C LYS A 392 -21.04 -18.03 33.76
N GLU A 393 -20.55 -17.04 34.52
CA GLU A 393 -21.40 -16.15 35.32
C GLU A 393 -21.96 -14.95 34.53
N LYS A 394 -21.41 -14.64 33.35
CA LYS A 394 -21.76 -13.45 32.56
C LYS A 394 -22.74 -13.75 31.42
N ASP A 395 -22.59 -14.90 30.76
CA ASP A 395 -23.38 -15.25 29.58
C ASP A 395 -23.53 -16.76 29.43
N ALA A 396 -24.72 -17.27 29.79
CA ALA A 396 -25.03 -18.69 29.71
C ALA A 396 -25.06 -19.25 28.27
N ARG A 397 -25.41 -18.42 27.28
CA ARG A 397 -25.45 -18.82 25.88
C ARG A 397 -24.03 -18.97 25.34
N PHE A 398 -23.19 -17.98 25.60
CA PHE A 398 -21.76 -18.01 25.28
C PHE A 398 -21.10 -19.22 25.94
N PHE A 399 -21.31 -19.40 27.25
CA PHE A 399 -20.77 -20.52 28.01
C PHE A 399 -21.12 -21.87 27.35
N LYS A 400 -22.41 -22.12 27.07
CA LYS A 400 -22.85 -23.38 26.46
C LYS A 400 -22.20 -23.62 25.10
N ALA A 401 -22.15 -22.59 24.25
CA ALA A 401 -21.58 -22.69 22.91
C ALA A 401 -20.06 -22.98 22.94
N MET A 402 -19.31 -22.17 23.71
CA MET A 402 -17.86 -22.29 23.82
C MET A 402 -17.45 -23.59 24.51
N PHE A 403 -18.12 -23.95 25.61
CA PHE A 403 -17.84 -25.20 26.32
C PHE A 403 -18.07 -26.40 25.40
N THR A 404 -19.16 -26.42 24.64
CA THR A 404 -19.43 -27.50 23.67
C THR A 404 -18.32 -27.60 22.63
N LYS A 405 -17.87 -26.48 22.07
CA LYS A 405 -16.78 -26.49 21.09
C LYS A 405 -15.48 -26.99 21.70
N VAL A 406 -15.09 -26.52 22.89
CA VAL A 406 -13.89 -26.98 23.62
C VAL A 406 -13.93 -28.50 23.84
N MET A 407 -15.10 -29.06 24.20
CA MET A 407 -15.26 -30.51 24.41
C MET A 407 -14.99 -31.36 23.15
N THR A 408 -15.14 -30.78 21.97
CA THR A 408 -14.91 -31.47 20.68
C THR A 408 -13.61 -31.06 19.99
N TYR A 409 -12.90 -30.05 20.51
CA TYR A 409 -11.77 -29.45 19.81
C TYR A 409 -10.47 -30.22 20.03
N ALA A 410 -10.00 -30.88 18.97
CA ALA A 410 -8.90 -31.87 19.00
C ALA A 410 -7.63 -31.45 19.77
N PRO A 411 -7.18 -30.18 19.72
CA PRO A 411 -6.04 -29.72 20.52
C PRO A 411 -6.16 -29.92 22.03
N PHE A 412 -7.37 -29.91 22.62
CA PHE A 412 -7.54 -30.24 24.04
C PHE A 412 -7.50 -31.75 24.26
N THR A 413 -6.74 -32.21 25.25
CA THR A 413 -6.64 -33.63 25.60
C THR A 413 -7.90 -34.12 26.30
N VAL A 414 -8.11 -35.44 26.32
CA VAL A 414 -9.23 -36.06 27.04
C VAL A 414 -9.19 -35.70 28.53
N GLN A 415 -8.00 -35.66 29.15
CA GLN A 415 -7.82 -35.29 30.55
C GLN A 415 -8.20 -33.83 30.80
N GLU A 416 -7.69 -32.88 30.00
CA GLU A 416 -8.02 -31.45 30.14
C GLU A 416 -9.53 -31.21 30.03
N ARG A 417 -10.19 -31.88 29.08
CA ARG A 417 -11.66 -31.78 28.94
C ARG A 417 -12.39 -32.41 30.11
N ALA A 418 -11.91 -33.54 30.64
CA ALA A 418 -12.49 -34.20 31.80
C ALA A 418 -12.36 -33.33 33.06
N ASP A 419 -11.22 -32.66 33.25
CA ASP A 419 -10.99 -31.74 34.36
C ASP A 419 -11.95 -30.54 34.29
N LEU A 420 -12.17 -30.00 33.08
CA LEU A 420 -13.16 -28.94 32.85
C LEU A 420 -14.59 -29.40 33.15
N VAL A 421 -15.01 -30.59 32.71
CA VAL A 421 -16.34 -31.12 33.07
C VAL A 421 -16.45 -31.31 34.59
N SER A 422 -15.39 -31.79 35.23
CA SER A 422 -15.34 -32.00 36.68
C SER A 422 -15.50 -30.70 37.46
N LEU A 423 -14.93 -29.60 36.97
CA LEU A 423 -15.09 -28.26 37.56
C LEU A 423 -16.55 -27.79 37.52
N PHE A 424 -17.30 -28.16 36.47
CA PHE A 424 -18.66 -27.69 36.23
C PHE A 424 -19.75 -28.71 36.56
N ILE A 425 -19.45 -29.72 37.39
CA ILE A 425 -20.42 -30.77 37.77
C ILE A 425 -21.73 -30.17 38.29
N ASP A 426 -21.67 -29.22 39.22
CA ASP A 426 -22.88 -28.63 39.81
C ASP A 426 -23.78 -27.95 38.76
N TYR A 427 -23.17 -27.37 37.72
CA TYR A 427 -23.91 -26.81 36.60
C TYR A 427 -24.64 -27.90 35.79
N PHE A 428 -24.00 -29.05 35.58
CA PHE A 428 -24.58 -30.19 34.85
C PHE A 428 -25.49 -31.09 35.69
N ILE A 429 -25.52 -30.93 37.01
CA ILE A 429 -26.56 -31.55 37.84
C ILE A 429 -27.87 -30.77 37.68
N VAL A 430 -27.78 -29.44 37.66
CA VAL A 430 -28.94 -28.56 37.50
C VAL A 430 -29.41 -28.50 36.04
N SER A 431 -28.48 -28.55 35.09
CA SER A 431 -28.76 -28.54 33.64
C SER A 431 -28.76 -29.97 33.12
N ASP A 432 -29.67 -30.34 32.22
CA ASP A 432 -29.70 -31.72 31.70
C ASP A 432 -28.43 -32.02 30.86
N ILE A 433 -27.55 -32.87 31.39
CA ILE A 433 -26.33 -33.30 30.70
C ILE A 433 -26.65 -34.12 29.44
N ALA A 434 -27.84 -34.70 29.31
CA ALA A 434 -28.24 -35.49 28.14
C ALA A 434 -28.26 -34.65 26.85
N ASP A 435 -28.48 -33.34 26.96
CA ASP A 435 -28.55 -32.41 25.82
C ASP A 435 -27.18 -32.05 25.23
N LEU A 436 -26.08 -32.43 25.88
CA LEU A 436 -24.73 -32.03 25.49
C LEU A 436 -24.03 -33.17 24.75
N ASN A 437 -23.67 -33.00 23.48
CA ASN A 437 -23.02 -34.04 22.67
C ASN A 437 -21.52 -34.17 22.98
N PHE A 438 -21.16 -34.55 24.21
CA PHE A 438 -19.76 -34.73 24.62
C PHE A 438 -19.20 -36.10 24.25
N PRO A 439 -17.90 -36.19 23.91
CA PRO A 439 -17.22 -37.45 23.63
C PRO A 439 -17.30 -38.44 24.82
N ASN A 440 -17.57 -39.73 24.52
CA ASN A 440 -17.73 -40.76 25.55
C ASN A 440 -16.45 -41.03 26.34
N ASP A 441 -15.28 -40.91 25.72
CA ASP A 441 -13.98 -41.06 26.38
C ASP A 441 -13.75 -40.01 27.48
N VAL A 442 -14.11 -38.75 27.21
CA VAL A 442 -14.09 -37.66 28.21
C VAL A 442 -15.02 -37.98 29.36
N LEU A 443 -16.27 -38.35 29.07
CA LEU A 443 -17.26 -38.65 30.11
C LEU A 443 -16.90 -39.90 30.92
N LEU A 444 -16.29 -40.92 30.31
CA LEU A 444 -15.79 -42.11 31.00
C LEU A 444 -14.64 -41.74 31.95
N GLN A 445 -13.75 -40.84 31.54
CA GLN A 445 -12.69 -40.33 32.40
C GLN A 445 -13.27 -39.62 33.63
N VAL A 446 -14.27 -38.74 33.42
CA VAL A 446 -14.97 -38.04 34.52
C VAL A 446 -15.70 -39.01 35.44
N PHE A 447 -16.38 -40.01 34.87
CA PHE A 447 -17.10 -41.04 35.64
C PHE A 447 -16.16 -41.79 36.59
N ASN A 448 -14.95 -42.12 36.13
CA ASN A 448 -13.95 -42.83 36.91
C ASN A 448 -13.26 -41.95 37.96
N SER A 449 -13.18 -40.63 37.75
CA SER A 449 -12.47 -39.71 38.64
C SER A 449 -13.35 -38.98 39.65
N THR A 450 -14.63 -38.75 39.33
CA THR A 450 -15.51 -37.96 40.19
C THR A 450 -15.89 -38.69 41.49
N SER A 451 -16.05 -37.94 42.58
CA SER A 451 -16.64 -38.42 43.84
C SER A 451 -18.11 -38.01 43.99
N ASN A 452 -18.66 -37.23 43.05
CA ASN A 452 -20.06 -36.81 43.10
C ASN A 452 -20.97 -37.96 42.65
N GLU A 453 -21.61 -38.57 43.63
CA GLU A 453 -22.43 -39.77 43.49
C GLU A 453 -23.74 -39.54 42.70
N GLU A 454 -24.30 -38.32 42.74
CA GLU A 454 -25.46 -37.94 41.92
C GLU A 454 -25.05 -37.84 40.44
N PHE A 455 -23.95 -37.14 40.17
CA PHE A 455 -23.43 -36.97 38.82
C PHE A 455 -22.98 -38.29 38.19
N LYS A 456 -22.39 -39.21 38.96
CA LYS A 456 -22.11 -40.58 38.49
C LYS A 456 -23.37 -41.29 38.02
N GLY A 457 -24.46 -41.20 38.78
CA GLY A 457 -25.75 -41.77 38.42
C GLY A 457 -26.28 -41.20 37.11
N MET A 458 -26.16 -39.89 36.91
CA MET A 458 -26.55 -39.22 35.67
C MET A 458 -25.71 -39.69 34.47
N LEU A 459 -24.38 -39.75 34.62
CA LEU A 459 -23.48 -40.24 33.57
C LEU A 459 -23.75 -41.71 33.21
N PHE A 460 -23.97 -42.58 34.21
CA PHE A 460 -24.30 -43.99 33.96
C PHE A 460 -25.62 -44.13 33.19
N THR A 461 -26.63 -43.32 33.56
CA THR A 461 -27.91 -43.25 32.86
C THR A 461 -27.75 -42.78 31.43
N ARG A 462 -26.94 -41.75 31.19
CA ARG A 462 -26.58 -41.28 29.85
C ARG A 462 -25.91 -42.38 29.03
N PHE A 463 -24.95 -43.10 29.61
CA PHE A 463 -24.25 -44.21 28.95
C PHE A 463 -25.17 -45.34 28.50
N ILE A 464 -26.25 -45.59 29.24
CA ILE A 464 -27.31 -46.52 28.83
C ILE A 464 -28.04 -46.00 27.60
N VAL A 465 -28.42 -44.72 27.60
CA VAL A 465 -29.16 -44.08 26.50
C VAL A 465 -28.31 -43.92 25.24
N THR A 466 -27.03 -43.57 25.38
CA THR A 466 -26.10 -43.40 24.25
C THR A 466 -25.58 -44.72 23.68
N GLY A 467 -25.93 -45.86 24.29
CA GLY A 467 -25.71 -47.19 23.72
C GLY A 467 -24.30 -47.75 23.92
N LEU A 468 -23.64 -47.46 25.05
CA LEU A 468 -22.42 -48.20 25.42
C LEU A 468 -22.72 -49.71 25.51
N ASN A 469 -21.75 -50.53 25.12
CA ASN A 469 -21.99 -51.97 25.05
C ASN A 469 -22.19 -52.58 26.45
N LYS A 470 -22.91 -53.73 26.50
CA LYS A 470 -23.24 -54.41 27.76
C LYS A 470 -22.00 -54.70 28.63
N HIS A 471 -20.88 -55.07 28.02
CA HIS A 471 -19.63 -55.35 28.74
C HIS A 471 -19.01 -54.10 29.38
N GLN A 472 -19.05 -52.96 28.70
CA GLN A 472 -18.60 -51.68 29.23
C GLN A 472 -19.48 -51.24 30.39
N LEU A 473 -20.82 -51.29 30.25
CA LEU A 473 -21.76 -50.97 31.33
C LEU A 473 -21.55 -51.87 32.55
N ALA A 474 -21.31 -53.18 32.34
CA ALA A 474 -20.98 -54.11 33.42
C ALA A 474 -19.71 -53.71 34.19
N GLY A 475 -18.67 -53.25 33.49
CA GLY A 475 -17.42 -52.79 34.09
C GLY A 475 -17.56 -51.51 34.94
N LEU A 476 -18.53 -50.66 34.60
CA LEU A 476 -18.79 -49.40 35.32
C LEU A 476 -19.59 -49.59 36.62
N CYS A 477 -20.31 -50.71 36.77
CA CYS A 477 -21.17 -50.98 37.94
C CYS A 477 -20.40 -50.96 39.28
N HIS A 478 -19.14 -51.40 39.27
CA HIS A 478 -18.28 -51.38 40.46
C HIS A 478 -17.99 -49.95 40.94
N HIS A 479 -17.68 -49.04 40.01
CA HIS A 479 -17.38 -47.64 40.29
C HIS A 479 -18.61 -46.82 40.72
N LEU A 480 -19.81 -47.34 40.41
CA LEU A 480 -21.10 -46.80 40.87
C LEU A 480 -21.46 -47.24 42.30
N GLY A 481 -20.71 -48.19 42.89
CA GLY A 481 -21.02 -48.79 44.20
C GLY A 481 -22.15 -49.81 44.16
N GLU A 482 -22.51 -50.31 42.97
CA GLU A 482 -23.67 -51.20 42.73
C GLU A 482 -23.21 -52.47 42.01
N ASP A 483 -22.32 -53.24 42.65
CA ASP A 483 -21.65 -54.39 42.06
C ASP A 483 -22.59 -55.47 41.49
N GLU A 484 -23.76 -55.66 42.09
CA GLU A 484 -24.73 -56.66 41.62
C GLU A 484 -25.46 -56.22 40.35
N LEU A 485 -25.48 -54.92 39.98
CA LEU A 485 -26.06 -54.45 38.72
C LEU A 485 -25.41 -55.09 37.50
N LYS A 486 -24.12 -55.46 37.58
CA LYS A 486 -23.41 -56.13 36.48
C LYS A 486 -24.11 -57.41 36.02
N ASN A 487 -24.85 -58.08 36.92
CA ASN A 487 -25.58 -59.31 36.60
C ASN A 487 -26.70 -59.08 35.57
N ILE A 488 -27.23 -57.86 35.43
CA ILE A 488 -28.20 -57.52 34.39
C ILE A 488 -27.55 -57.60 33.00
N PHE A 489 -26.29 -57.20 32.89
CA PHE A 489 -25.57 -57.16 31.62
C PHE A 489 -24.91 -58.49 31.25
N LEU A 490 -24.62 -59.35 32.25
CA LEU A 490 -23.94 -60.63 32.07
C LEU A 490 -24.89 -61.83 31.92
N ASN A 491 -26.10 -61.77 32.49
CA ASN A 491 -27.06 -62.87 32.43
C ASN A 491 -27.93 -62.78 31.17
N ARG A 492 -28.39 -63.94 30.66
CA ARG A 492 -29.17 -64.02 29.41
C ARG A 492 -30.68 -63.76 29.57
N THR A 493 -31.26 -64.10 30.72
CA THR A 493 -32.74 -64.15 30.85
C THR A 493 -33.28 -63.46 32.09
N ARG A 494 -32.63 -63.62 33.26
CA ARG A 494 -33.05 -63.01 34.52
C ARG A 494 -31.84 -62.66 35.40
N ALA A 495 -31.98 -61.61 36.19
CA ALA A 495 -31.07 -61.26 37.27
C ALA A 495 -31.84 -60.99 38.56
N THR A 496 -31.23 -61.30 39.70
CA THR A 496 -31.67 -60.80 41.01
C THR A 496 -30.54 -59.99 41.58
N ILE A 497 -30.81 -58.74 41.96
CA ILE A 497 -29.79 -57.81 42.41
C ILE A 497 -30.18 -57.22 43.77
N ALA A 498 -29.23 -57.20 44.70
CA ALA A 498 -29.24 -56.34 45.87
C ALA A 498 -28.75 -54.95 45.47
N VAL A 499 -29.32 -53.92 46.08
CA VAL A 499 -29.03 -52.52 45.73
C VAL A 499 -28.58 -51.75 46.95
N ALA A 500 -27.57 -50.90 46.79
CA ALA A 500 -27.10 -50.02 47.85
C ALA A 500 -27.94 -48.73 47.91
N ASN A 501 -28.35 -48.20 46.76
CA ASN A 501 -29.19 -47.02 46.62
C ASN A 501 -30.47 -47.34 45.82
N ARG A 502 -31.58 -47.53 46.55
CA ARG A 502 -32.87 -47.91 45.97
C ARG A 502 -33.36 -46.94 44.90
N GLU A 503 -33.29 -45.63 45.15
CA GLU A 503 -33.84 -44.62 44.23
C GLU A 503 -33.03 -44.54 42.93
N ARG A 504 -31.70 -44.54 43.04
CA ARG A 504 -30.79 -44.57 41.89
C ARG A 504 -31.02 -45.80 41.03
N VAL A 505 -31.11 -46.98 41.65
CA VAL A 505 -31.29 -48.24 40.90
C VAL A 505 -32.65 -48.30 40.22
N ILE A 506 -33.73 -47.82 40.86
CA ILE A 506 -35.04 -47.72 40.19
C ILE A 506 -34.93 -46.85 38.94
N SER A 507 -34.29 -45.69 39.02
CA SER A 507 -34.07 -44.81 37.86
C SER A 507 -33.27 -45.50 36.76
N ILE A 508 -32.17 -46.18 37.10
CA ILE A 508 -31.35 -46.94 36.14
C ILE A 508 -32.17 -48.04 35.47
N LEU A 509 -32.95 -48.81 36.23
CA LEU A 509 -33.79 -49.88 35.70
C LEU A 509 -34.87 -49.35 34.75
N GLN A 510 -35.47 -48.19 35.05
CA GLN A 510 -36.41 -47.52 34.15
C GLN A 510 -35.75 -47.14 32.82
N HIS A 511 -34.52 -46.62 32.84
CA HIS A 511 -33.78 -46.30 31.61
C HIS A 511 -33.38 -47.56 30.84
N LEU A 512 -32.91 -48.60 31.52
CA LEU A 512 -32.62 -49.91 30.91
C LEU A 512 -33.87 -50.52 30.25
N GLN A 513 -35.05 -50.33 30.83
CA GLN A 513 -36.33 -50.77 30.27
C GLN A 513 -36.70 -49.93 29.05
N ALA A 514 -36.52 -48.61 29.11
CA ALA A 514 -36.80 -47.70 28.01
C ALA A 514 -35.95 -48.00 26.76
N VAL A 515 -34.67 -48.34 26.93
CA VAL A 515 -33.78 -48.74 25.83
C VAL A 515 -33.85 -50.23 25.48
N ARG A 516 -34.80 -50.98 26.07
CA ARG A 516 -35.02 -52.43 25.84
C ARG A 516 -33.79 -53.30 26.13
N ILE A 517 -32.96 -52.93 27.10
CA ILE A 517 -31.97 -53.87 27.68
C ILE A 517 -32.66 -54.85 28.64
N ILE A 518 -33.75 -54.42 29.28
CA ILE A 518 -34.61 -55.25 30.13
C ILE A 518 -36.08 -55.14 29.70
N ARG A 519 -36.85 -56.20 29.93
CA ARG A 519 -38.30 -56.23 29.70
C ARG A 519 -39.09 -55.63 30.85
N ASP A 520 -38.73 -56.04 32.06
CA ASP A 520 -39.49 -55.73 33.26
C ASP A 520 -38.61 -55.87 34.50
N PHE A 521 -38.99 -55.18 35.58
CA PHE A 521 -38.35 -55.33 36.89
C PHE A 521 -39.37 -55.19 38.02
N LYS A 522 -39.16 -55.93 39.11
CA LYS A 522 -40.03 -55.89 40.29
C LYS A 522 -39.21 -55.95 41.57
N GLU A 523 -39.54 -55.07 42.51
CA GLU A 523 -39.01 -55.10 43.88
C GLU A 523 -39.64 -56.27 44.66
N ARG A 524 -38.80 -57.05 45.35
CA ARG A 524 -39.21 -58.21 46.14
C ARG A 524 -39.34 -57.84 47.61
N GLU A 525 -40.01 -58.71 48.36
CA GLU A 525 -40.20 -58.57 49.82
C GLU A 525 -38.88 -58.60 50.62
N ASP A 526 -37.82 -59.19 50.06
CA ASP A 526 -36.47 -59.23 50.65
C ASP A 526 -35.61 -58.00 50.32
N GLY A 527 -36.20 -56.96 49.72
CA GLY A 527 -35.54 -55.71 49.35
C GLY A 527 -34.66 -55.81 48.09
N LYS A 528 -34.63 -56.96 47.40
CA LYS A 528 -33.91 -57.15 46.15
C LYS A 528 -34.80 -56.87 44.94
N PHE A 529 -34.19 -56.55 43.80
CA PHE A 529 -34.90 -56.42 42.53
C PHE A 529 -34.78 -57.69 41.70
N SER A 530 -35.90 -58.17 41.19
CA SER A 530 -35.95 -59.21 40.14
C SER A 530 -36.09 -58.53 38.79
N VAL A 531 -35.17 -58.81 37.87
CA VAL A 531 -35.08 -58.16 36.55
C VAL A 531 -35.19 -59.21 35.47
N VAL A 532 -36.05 -58.99 34.47
CA VAL A 532 -36.21 -59.83 33.27
C VAL A 532 -35.46 -59.17 32.12
N ILE A 533 -34.44 -59.84 31.59
CA ILE A 533 -33.52 -59.28 30.60
C ILE A 533 -34.11 -59.47 29.20
N GLU A 534 -33.96 -58.48 28.32
CA GLU A 534 -34.38 -58.60 26.92
C GLU A 534 -33.37 -59.51 26.18
N PRO A 535 -33.82 -60.58 25.50
CA PRO A 535 -32.95 -61.43 24.69
C PRO A 535 -32.30 -60.63 23.57
N ASN A 536 -30.98 -60.70 23.45
CA ASN A 536 -30.26 -60.07 22.34
C ASN A 536 -30.32 -61.01 21.12
N PRO A 537 -30.73 -60.55 19.93
CA PRO A 537 -30.74 -61.41 18.73
C PRO A 537 -29.36 -61.84 18.25
N GLU A 538 -28.28 -61.20 18.71
CA GLU A 538 -26.89 -61.59 18.44
C GLU A 538 -26.34 -62.67 19.40
N ASP A 539 -27.08 -63.01 20.46
CA ASP A 539 -26.69 -64.04 21.45
C ASP A 539 -27.30 -65.43 21.13
N GLU A 540 -27.90 -65.60 19.93
CA GLU A 540 -28.54 -66.85 19.46
C GLU A 540 -27.63 -67.79 18.63
N ASP A 541 -26.33 -67.50 18.50
CA ASP A 541 -25.33 -68.46 17.97
C ASP A 541 -24.42 -69.06 19.06
#